data_AF-A0A7W4HKQ3-F1
#
_entry.id   AF-A0A7W4HKQ3-F1
#
_cell.length_a   1.000
_cell.length_b   1.000
_cell.length_c   1.000
_cell.angle_alpha   90.00
_cell.angle_beta   90.00
_cell.angle_gamma   90.00
#
_symmetry.space_group_name_H-M   'P 1'
#
loop_
_entity.id
_entity.type
_entity.pdbx_description
1 polymer ?
#
loop_
_entity_poly.entity_id
_entity_poly.type
_entity_poly.pdbx_seq_one_letter_code
_entity_poly.pdbx_strand_id
1 'polypeptide(L)'
;MHENLALFQEQKIRRHRDEKQEKRYFSVIDIVGVLVGHTDYQKAKSYWTTLKNRLKAEGSEVVTNCDQLKMLAQDGKMRLTDLADVETILRLVQYIKKI
;
A
#
# COMPACT_ATOMS: atom_id res chain seq x y z
N MET A 1 18.61 -10.25 -22.56
CA MET A 1 18.21 -8.89 -22.10
C MET A 1 16.77 -8.66 -22.54
N HIS A 2 16.03 -7.84 -21.79
CA HIS A 2 14.57 -7.66 -21.77
C HIS A 2 13.87 -8.48 -20.67
N GLU A 3 14.15 -8.13 -19.42
CA GLU A 3 13.12 -8.33 -18.41
C GLU A 3 12.08 -7.23 -18.61
N ASN A 4 10.86 -7.65 -18.97
CA ASN A 4 9.69 -6.79 -19.10
C ASN A 4 9.51 -6.00 -17.80
N LEU A 5 9.96 -4.75 -17.80
CA LEU A 5 9.49 -3.74 -16.87
C LEU A 5 8.00 -3.57 -17.13
N ALA A 6 7.18 -4.35 -16.44
CA ALA A 6 5.76 -4.09 -16.32
C ALA A 6 5.61 -2.73 -15.63
N LEU A 7 5.54 -1.67 -16.44
CA LEU A 7 5.17 -0.32 -16.04
C LEU A 7 3.71 -0.38 -15.56
N PHE A 8 3.52 -0.74 -14.29
CA PHE A 8 2.23 -0.59 -13.63
C PHE A 8 1.97 0.92 -13.44
N GLN A 9 1.26 1.51 -14.41
CA GLN A 9 0.57 2.81 -14.37
C GLN A 9 1.35 4.09 -14.01
N GLU A 10 2.65 4.22 -14.30
CA GLU A 10 3.43 5.48 -14.07
C GLU A 10 3.40 6.05 -12.62
N GLN A 11 2.75 5.35 -11.68
CA GLN A 11 2.58 5.80 -10.31
C GLN A 11 3.77 5.35 -9.47
N LYS A 12 4.35 6.30 -8.74
CA LYS A 12 5.48 6.04 -7.84
C LYS A 12 4.97 5.40 -6.55
N ILE A 13 5.38 4.16 -6.29
CA ILE A 13 5.12 3.48 -5.01
C ILE A 13 6.26 3.79 -4.04
N ARG A 14 5.93 4.38 -2.89
CA ARG A 14 6.92 4.61 -1.82
C ARG A 14 7.28 3.29 -1.14
N ARG A 15 8.58 3.10 -0.88
CA ARG A 15 9.14 1.91 -0.23
C ARG A 15 10.00 2.28 0.98
N HIS A 16 9.99 1.41 1.98
CA HIS A 16 10.88 1.45 3.13
C HIS A 16 11.62 0.12 3.23
N ARG A 17 12.92 0.17 3.48
CA ARG A 17 13.73 -1.02 3.73
C ARG A 17 14.09 -1.04 5.21
N ASP A 18 13.74 -2.12 5.89
CA ASP A 18 14.26 -2.42 7.22
C ASP A 18 15.48 -3.33 7.05
N GLU A 19 16.66 -2.79 7.31
CA GLU A 19 17.92 -3.52 7.15
C GLU A 19 18.12 -4.58 8.24
N LYS A 20 17.54 -4.40 9.42
CA LYS A 20 17.71 -5.34 10.54
C LYS A 20 16.93 -6.62 10.32
N GLN A 21 15.75 -6.50 9.72
CA GLN A 21 14.88 -7.63 9.41
C GLN A 21 15.03 -8.11 7.96
N GLU A 22 15.88 -7.44 7.17
CA GLU A 22 16.00 -7.64 5.72
C GLU A 22 14.66 -7.55 4.97
N LYS A 23 13.70 -6.82 5.55
CA LYS A 23 12.33 -6.69 5.03
C LYS A 23 12.16 -5.47 4.15
N ARG A 24 11.24 -5.60 3.19
CA ARG A 24 10.82 -4.52 2.29
C ARG A 24 9.35 -4.23 2.52
N TYR A 25 9.08 -2.98 2.83
CA TYR A 25 7.75 -2.46 3.09
C TYR A 25 7.36 -1.46 2.01
N PHE A 26 6.08 -1.41 1.68
CA PHE A 26 5.54 -0.49 0.67
C PHE A 26 4.33 0.25 1.22
N SER A 27 4.12 1.48 0.76
CA SER A 27 2.93 2.24 1.16
C SER A 27 1.67 1.56 0.66
N VAL A 28 0.78 1.20 1.59
CA VAL A 28 -0.50 0.57 1.28
C VAL A 28 -1.37 1.50 0.45
N ILE A 29 -1.36 2.80 0.74
CA ILE A 29 -2.17 3.79 0.01
C ILE A 29 -1.72 3.89 -1.46
N ASP A 30 -0.41 3.88 -1.72
CA ASP A 30 0.10 3.96 -3.08
C ASP A 30 -0.27 2.69 -3.87
N ILE A 31 -0.17 1.52 -3.25
CA ILE A 31 -0.59 0.24 -3.84
C ILE A 31 -2.10 0.25 -4.14
N VAL A 32 -2.92 0.68 -3.19
CA VAL A 32 -4.37 0.83 -3.39
C VAL A 32 -4.65 1.76 -4.57
N GLY A 33 -3.97 2.91 -4.64
CA GLY A 33 -4.10 3.87 -5.75
C GLY A 33 -3.84 3.25 -7.12
N VAL A 34 -2.76 2.46 -7.24
CA VAL A 34 -2.44 1.70 -8.46
C VAL A 34 -3.53 0.69 -8.79
N LEU A 35 -4.01 -0.07 -7.80
CA LEU A 35 -4.99 -1.14 -8.02
C LEU A 35 -6.37 -0.62 -8.43
N VAL A 36 -6.79 0.52 -7.89
CA VAL A 36 -8.09 1.13 -8.22
C VAL A 36 -8.00 2.11 -9.40
N GLY A 37 -6.80 2.30 -9.98
CA GLY A 37 -6.58 3.21 -11.11
C GLY A 37 -6.74 4.69 -10.77
N HIS A 38 -6.58 5.06 -9.50
CA HIS A 38 -6.70 6.45 -9.05
C HIS A 38 -5.31 7.07 -8.90
N THR A 39 -5.05 8.15 -9.64
CA THR A 39 -3.81 8.95 -9.51
C THR A 39 -3.86 9.94 -8.34
N ASP A 40 -5.06 10.18 -7.80
CA ASP A 40 -5.28 11.07 -6.67
C ASP A 40 -5.06 10.34 -5.33
N TYR A 41 -4.01 10.75 -4.62
CA TYR A 41 -3.65 10.22 -3.31
C TYR A 41 -4.78 10.31 -2.27
N GLN A 42 -5.57 11.40 -2.27
CA GLN A 42 -6.67 11.56 -1.31
C GLN A 42 -7.79 10.55 -1.59
N LYS A 43 -8.08 10.29 -2.87
CA LYS A 43 -9.06 9.26 -3.26
C LYS A 43 -8.58 7.87 -2.86
N ALA A 44 -7.30 7.55 -3.11
CA ALA A 44 -6.70 6.28 -2.70
C ALA A 44 -6.73 6.10 -1.17
N LYS A 45 -6.42 7.17 -0.41
CA LYS A 45 -6.47 7.17 1.06
C LYS A 45 -7.91 6.98 1.58
N SER A 46 -8.89 7.65 0.98
CA SER A 46 -10.30 7.50 1.35
C SER A 46 -10.81 6.07 1.09
N TYR A 47 -10.46 5.51 -0.08
CA TYR A 47 -10.75 4.12 -0.41
C TYR A 47 -10.12 3.17 0.62
N TRP A 48 -8.82 3.33 0.90
CA TRP A 48 -8.13 2.52 1.89
C TRP A 48 -8.76 2.63 3.28
N THR A 49 -9.18 3.83 3.71
CA THR A 49 -9.85 4.01 5.00
C THR A 49 -11.15 3.21 5.07
N THR A 50 -11.95 3.23 4.01
CA THR A 50 -13.19 2.45 3.90
C THR A 50 -12.89 0.94 3.92
N LEU A 51 -11.94 0.49 3.12
CA LEU A 51 -11.53 -0.92 3.04
C LEU A 51 -10.97 -1.42 4.38
N LYS A 52 -10.11 -0.64 5.03
CA LYS A 52 -9.54 -0.93 6.34
C LYS A 52 -10.63 -1.16 7.39
N ASN A 53 -11.69 -0.36 7.38
CA ASN A 53 -12.81 -0.53 8.30
C ASN A 53 -13.62 -1.81 8.03
N ARG A 54 -13.85 -2.15 6.75
CA ARG A 54 -14.51 -3.42 6.37
C ARG A 54 -13.69 -4.62 6.79
N LEU A 55 -12.39 -4.62 6.46
CA LEU A 55 -11.45 -5.69 6.83
C LEU A 55 -11.37 -5.87 8.35
N LYS A 56 -11.40 -4.79 9.13
CA LYS A 56 -11.48 -4.87 10.59
C LYS A 56 -12.78 -5.51 11.08
N ALA A 57 -13.91 -5.13 10.48
CA ALA A 57 -15.22 -5.70 10.84
C ALA A 57 -15.31 -7.21 10.50
N GLU A 58 -14.63 -7.64 9.44
CA GLU A 58 -14.53 -9.05 9.03
C GLU A 58 -13.48 -9.85 9.84
N GLY A 59 -12.71 -9.19 10.72
CA GLY A 59 -11.64 -9.86 11.49
C GLY A 59 -10.39 -10.19 10.66
N SER A 60 -10.16 -9.51 9.54
CA SER A 60 -9.02 -9.75 8.66
C SER A 60 -7.70 -9.29 9.28
N GLU A 61 -6.69 -10.17 9.25
CA GLU A 61 -5.34 -9.89 9.72
C GLU A 61 -4.57 -8.88 8.83
N VAL A 62 -5.05 -8.59 7.62
CA VAL A 62 -4.39 -7.65 6.69
C VAL A 62 -4.19 -6.29 7.34
N VAL A 63 -5.17 -5.84 8.13
CA VAL A 63 -5.09 -4.54 8.81
C VAL A 63 -4.12 -4.57 10.00
N THR A 64 -4.05 -5.70 10.70
CA THR A 64 -3.15 -5.92 11.82
C THR A 64 -1.69 -6.01 11.37
N ASN A 65 -1.46 -6.57 10.18
CA ASN A 65 -0.12 -6.74 9.58
C ASN A 65 0.39 -5.47 8.89
N CYS A 66 -0.37 -4.37 8.92
CA CYS A 66 0.11 -3.08 8.43
C CYS A 66 0.86 -2.33 9.53
N ASP A 67 2.11 -1.98 9.26
CA ASP A 67 2.93 -1.13 10.13
C ASP A 67 2.71 0.35 9.80
N GLN A 68 2.53 1.19 10.82
CA GLN A 68 2.41 2.63 10.60
C GLN A 68 3.77 3.32 10.74
N LEU A 69 4.42 3.64 9.62
CA LEU A 69 5.72 4.31 9.59
C LEU A 69 5.64 5.69 8.94
N LYS A 70 6.58 6.57 9.29
CA LYS A 70 6.70 7.89 8.67
C LYS A 70 7.34 7.75 7.29
N MET A 71 6.69 8.27 6.26
CA MET A 71 7.23 8.38 4.91
C MET A 71 7.16 9.83 4.41
N LEU A 72 8.05 10.18 3.49
CA LEU A 72 8.01 11.47 2.79
C LEU A 72 6.74 11.54 1.92
N ALA A 73 5.94 12.58 2.12
CA ALA A 73 4.79 12.88 1.27
C ALA A 73 5.18 13.81 0.11
N GLN A 74 4.27 14.01 -0.85
CA GLN A 74 4.49 14.85 -2.03
C GLN A 74 4.77 16.33 -1.69
N ASP A 75 4.28 16.80 -0.53
CA ASP A 75 4.53 18.14 -0.01
C ASP A 75 5.89 18.29 0.70
N GLY A 76 6.74 17.27 0.65
CA GLY A 76 8.05 17.24 1.29
C GLY A 76 8.02 17.02 2.80
N LYS A 77 6.84 16.77 3.41
CA LYS A 77 6.71 16.55 4.85
C LYS A 77 6.65 15.05 5.17
N MET A 78 7.24 14.67 6.30
CA MET A 78 7.13 13.31 6.83
C MET A 78 5.73 13.10 7.42
N ARG A 79 5.02 12.07 6.96
CA ARG A 79 3.67 11.72 7.41
C ARG A 79 3.60 10.25 7.75
N LEU A 80 2.82 9.92 8.77
CA LEU A 80 2.46 8.53 9.05
C LEU A 80 1.61 7.98 7.90
N THR A 81 1.97 6.80 7.43
CA THR A 81 1.21 6.02 6.46
C THR A 81 1.25 4.57 6.88
N ASP A 82 0.25 3.81 6.45
CA ASP A 82 0.28 2.36 6.60
C ASP A 82 1.23 1.78 5.54
N LEU A 83 2.12 0.89 5.98
CA LEU A 83 3.02 0.13 5.15
C LEU A 83 2.77 -1.36 5.37
N ALA A 84 3.01 -2.14 4.32
CA ALA A 84 2.85 -3.58 4.35
C ALA A 84 4.02 -4.24 3.62
N ASP A 85 4.36 -5.45 4.03
CA ASP A 85 5.30 -6.29 3.31
C ASP A 85 4.64 -6.93 2.07
N VAL A 86 5.44 -7.66 1.29
CA VAL A 86 4.98 -8.28 0.03
C VAL A 86 3.83 -9.26 0.29
N GLU A 87 3.90 -10.07 1.35
CA GLU A 87 2.86 -11.05 1.65
C GLU A 87 1.53 -10.38 1.96
N THR A 88 1.54 -9.37 2.83
CA THR A 88 0.36 -8.61 3.22
C THR A 88 -0.24 -7.86 2.02
N ILE A 89 0.61 -7.32 1.13
CA ILE A 89 0.16 -6.71 -0.12
C ILE A 89 -0.52 -7.72 -1.05
N LEU A 90 0.05 -8.92 -1.21
CA LEU A 90 -0.58 -9.95 -2.04
C LEU A 90 -1.96 -10.33 -1.51
N ARG A 91 -2.12 -10.45 -0.19
CA ARG A 91 -3.44 -10.66 0.44
C ARG A 91 -4.39 -9.51 0.14
N LEU A 92 -3.94 -8.26 0.30
CA LEU A 92 -4.74 -7.06 0.00
C LEU A 92 -5.22 -7.02 -1.45
N VAL A 93 -4.35 -7.36 -2.41
CA VAL A 93 -4.71 -7.44 -3.84
C VAL A 93 -5.86 -8.43 -4.07
N GLN A 94 -5.82 -9.59 -3.39
CA GLN A 94 -6.90 -10.58 -3.51
C GLN A 94 -8.23 -10.06 -2.96
N TYR A 95 -8.22 -9.25 -1.88
CA TYR A 95 -9.44 -8.64 -1.35
C TYR A 95 -10.02 -7.60 -2.32
N ILE A 96 -9.19 -6.72 -2.86
CA ILE A 96 -9.64 -5.65 -3.77
C ILE A 96 -10.26 -6.25 -5.04
N LYS A 97 -9.72 -7.34 -5.57
CA LYS A 97 -10.29 -8.04 -6.74
C LYS A 97 -11.67 -8.67 -6.50
N LYS A 98 -12.04 -8.90 -5.24
CA LYS A 98 -13.33 -9.52 -4.87
C LYS A 98 -14.46 -8.49 -4.70
N ILE A 99 -14.13 -7.20 -4.68
CA ILE A 99 -15.06 -6.08 -4.51
C ILE A 99 -15.34 -5.48 -5.89
#